data_AF-A0A1D2MME7-F1
#
_entry.id   AF-A0A1D2MME7-F1
#
_cell.length_a   1.000
_cell.length_b   1.000
_cell.length_c   1.000
_cell.angle_alpha   90.00
_cell.angle_beta   90.00
_cell.angle_gamma   90.00
#
_symmetry.space_group_name_H-M   'P 1'
#
loop_
_entity.id
_entity.type
_entity.pdbx_description
1 polymer ?
#
loop_
_entity_poly.entity_id
_entity_poly.type
_entity_poly.pdbx_seq_one_letter_code
_entity_poly.pdbx_strand_id
1 'polypeptide(L)'
;MRLKAPTDAYWDNIDLPLNVIPLLVKFLRPWTELFPYDFRDDRMMAHVRILAHKCVATDEEVREQVSQLLAALLSRLAALEKYEEFLHRVTTETSIGEPIAAPSVVTICPDPATMAETLTLIELQRFSFIGKEEFVQTLGKEDLKTGVRHCDCVNRKTKNLEAYVRWFQRLTYYVASEICKMSKKKSRCRVCEYWIQVAKECLNIRNFNSLLAILAGLNILPVARLKKTVREIMIDVINFKSCRIDSDNAEAVNVKTTF
;
A
#
# COMPACT_ATOMS: atom_id res chain seq x y z
N MET A 1 -35.09 -24.36 -9.54
CA MET A 1 -34.37 -24.31 -10.84
C MET A 1 -33.02 -23.64 -10.60
N ARG A 2 -31.92 -24.42 -10.50
CA ARG A 2 -30.57 -23.84 -10.50
C ARG A 2 -30.23 -23.51 -11.95
N LEU A 3 -30.10 -22.21 -12.27
CA LEU A 3 -29.53 -21.79 -13.55
C LEU A 3 -28.12 -22.41 -13.62
N LYS A 4 -27.92 -23.37 -14.53
CA LYS A 4 -26.57 -23.84 -14.87
C LYS A 4 -25.85 -22.63 -15.46
N ALA A 5 -24.67 -22.31 -14.93
CA ALA A 5 -23.78 -21.36 -15.56
C ALA A 5 -23.58 -21.79 -17.04
N PRO A 6 -23.63 -20.86 -18.02
CA PRO A 6 -23.38 -21.20 -19.40
C PRO A 6 -22.02 -21.87 -19.55
N THR A 7 -21.92 -22.91 -20.38
CA THR A 7 -20.65 -23.51 -20.78
C THR A 7 -19.79 -22.48 -21.51
N ASP A 8 -18.46 -22.57 -21.42
CA ASP A 8 -17.51 -21.60 -22.01
C ASP A 8 -17.80 -21.29 -23.50
N ALA A 9 -18.22 -22.29 -24.28
CA ALA A 9 -18.62 -22.17 -25.69
C ALA A 9 -19.83 -21.25 -25.97
N TYR A 10 -20.62 -20.92 -24.95
CA TYR A 10 -21.75 -19.99 -25.08
C TYR A 10 -21.27 -18.56 -25.34
N TRP A 11 -20.19 -18.14 -24.66
CA TRP A 11 -19.65 -16.78 -24.75
C TRP A 11 -18.93 -16.51 -26.07
N ASP A 12 -18.35 -17.56 -26.67
CA ASP A 12 -17.68 -17.48 -27.97
C ASP A 12 -18.65 -17.13 -29.10
N ASN A 13 -19.92 -17.54 -28.98
CA ASN A 13 -20.95 -17.40 -30.01
C ASN A 13 -21.99 -16.29 -29.71
N ILE A 14 -21.75 -15.41 -28.74
CA ILE A 14 -22.68 -14.28 -28.51
C ILE A 14 -22.52 -13.27 -29.65
N ASP A 15 -23.51 -13.18 -30.53
CA ASP A 15 -23.68 -12.05 -31.42
C ASP A 15 -24.06 -10.82 -30.61
N LEU A 16 -23.05 -10.05 -30.22
CA LEU A 16 -23.23 -8.74 -29.61
C LEU A 16 -23.68 -7.77 -30.69
N PRO A 17 -24.83 -7.10 -30.53
CA PRO A 17 -25.25 -6.06 -31.45
C PRO A 17 -24.15 -4.99 -31.59
N LEU A 18 -23.84 -4.58 -32.82
CA LEU A 18 -22.73 -3.63 -33.10
C LEU A 18 -22.87 -2.31 -32.33
N ASN A 19 -24.09 -1.88 -32.02
CA ASN A 19 -24.38 -0.69 -31.23
C ASN A 19 -24.03 -0.82 -29.73
N VAL A 20 -23.85 -2.03 -29.21
CA VAL A 20 -23.47 -2.30 -27.81
C VAL A 20 -21.96 -2.21 -27.62
N ILE A 21 -21.17 -2.44 -28.68
CA ILE A 21 -19.71 -2.47 -28.62
C ILE A 21 -19.11 -1.16 -28.07
N PRO A 22 -19.49 0.04 -28.54
CA PRO A 22 -18.94 1.29 -27.99
C PRO A 22 -19.28 1.50 -26.50
N LEU A 23 -20.45 1.00 -26.05
CA LEU A 23 -20.86 1.08 -24.64
C LEU A 23 -20.01 0.17 -23.76
N LEU A 24 -19.68 -1.04 -24.25
CA LEU A 24 -18.79 -1.96 -23.55
C LEU A 24 -17.38 -1.38 -23.44
N VAL A 25 -16.86 -0.74 -24.48
CA VAL A 25 -15.53 -0.09 -24.43
C VAL A 25 -15.53 1.05 -23.41
N LYS A 26 -16.58 1.89 -23.38
CA LYS A 26 -16.74 2.95 -22.38
C LYS A 26 -16.81 2.41 -20.95
N PHE A 27 -17.40 1.23 -20.75
CA PHE A 27 -17.48 0.58 -19.45
C PHE A 27 -16.16 -0.10 -19.05
N LEU A 28 -15.49 -0.77 -20.00
CA LEU A 28 -14.24 -1.48 -19.72
C LEU A 28 -13.10 -0.53 -19.35
N ARG A 29 -13.05 0.68 -19.91
CA ARG A 29 -11.99 1.65 -19.59
C ARG A 29 -11.84 1.88 -18.08
N PRO A 30 -12.85 2.41 -17.36
CA PRO A 30 -12.74 2.60 -15.91
C PRO A 30 -12.59 1.27 -15.16
N TRP A 31 -13.16 0.16 -15.65
CA TRP A 31 -12.98 -1.14 -14.99
C TRP A 31 -11.51 -1.59 -15.01
N THR A 32 -10.86 -1.52 -16.17
CA THR A 32 -9.45 -1.91 -16.36
C THR A 32 -8.47 -0.99 -15.63
N GLU A 33 -8.81 0.29 -15.50
CA GLU A 33 -8.00 1.27 -14.75
C GLU A 33 -8.15 1.11 -13.23
N LEU A 34 -9.37 0.86 -12.74
CA LEU A 34 -9.66 0.82 -11.32
C LEU A 34 -9.45 -0.55 -10.69
N PHE A 35 -9.72 -1.64 -11.42
CA PHE A 35 -9.65 -3.02 -10.94
C PHE A 35 -8.87 -3.92 -11.92
N PRO A 36 -7.58 -3.63 -12.17
CA PRO A 36 -6.77 -4.41 -13.10
C PRO A 36 -6.66 -5.89 -12.71
N TYR A 37 -6.77 -6.22 -11.41
CA TYR A 37 -6.69 -7.59 -10.91
C TYR A 37 -7.81 -8.52 -11.41
N ASP A 38 -8.99 -8.00 -11.77
CA ASP A 38 -10.08 -8.79 -12.34
C ASP A 38 -9.69 -9.41 -13.69
N PHE A 39 -8.75 -8.77 -14.38
CA PHE A 39 -8.22 -9.16 -15.69
C PHE A 39 -6.97 -10.04 -15.57
N ARG A 40 -6.66 -10.59 -14.40
CA ARG A 40 -5.70 -11.70 -14.28
C ARG A 40 -6.33 -13.07 -14.51
N ASP A 41 -7.66 -13.18 -14.42
CA ASP A 41 -8.36 -14.43 -14.75
C ASP A 41 -8.32 -14.67 -16.26
N ASP A 42 -7.82 -15.83 -16.68
CA ASP A 42 -7.66 -16.17 -18.10
C ASP A 42 -8.98 -16.11 -18.87
N ARG A 43 -10.11 -16.44 -18.22
CA ARG A 43 -11.44 -16.36 -18.86
C ARG A 43 -11.86 -14.92 -19.05
N MET A 44 -11.63 -14.07 -18.05
CA MET A 44 -11.90 -12.63 -18.17
C MET A 44 -11.08 -12.01 -19.31
N MET A 45 -9.79 -12.34 -19.40
CA MET A 45 -8.94 -11.88 -20.50
C MET A 45 -9.34 -12.46 -21.86
N ALA A 46 -9.83 -13.70 -21.91
CA ALA A 46 -10.39 -14.27 -23.13
C ALA A 46 -11.60 -13.46 -23.62
N HIS A 47 -12.51 -13.07 -22.71
CA HIS A 47 -13.66 -12.21 -23.07
C HIS A 47 -13.23 -10.83 -23.59
N VAL A 48 -12.23 -10.20 -22.98
CA VAL A 48 -11.70 -8.92 -23.47
C VAL A 48 -11.08 -9.08 -24.86
N ARG A 49 -10.37 -10.19 -25.12
CA ARG A 49 -9.81 -10.48 -26.46
C ARG A 49 -10.89 -10.71 -27.50
N ILE A 50 -11.96 -11.43 -27.16
CA ILE A 50 -13.11 -11.63 -28.05
C ILE A 50 -13.76 -10.28 -28.38
N LEU A 51 -13.97 -9.43 -27.37
CA LEU A 51 -14.50 -8.08 -27.60
C LEU A 51 -13.58 -7.28 -28.52
N ALA A 52 -12.28 -7.30 -28.25
CA ALA A 52 -11.31 -6.57 -29.06
C ALA A 52 -11.29 -7.04 -30.52
N HIS A 53 -11.41 -8.34 -30.76
CA HIS A 53 -11.54 -8.91 -32.10
C HIS A 53 -12.83 -8.44 -32.80
N LYS A 54 -13.96 -8.38 -32.08
CA LYS A 54 -15.24 -7.89 -32.62
C LYS A 54 -15.20 -6.38 -32.94
N CYS A 55 -14.43 -5.59 -32.20
CA CYS A 55 -14.24 -4.17 -32.46
C CYS A 55 -13.53 -3.88 -33.79
N VAL A 56 -12.78 -4.86 -34.35
CA VAL A 56 -12.10 -4.71 -35.65
C VAL A 56 -13.10 -4.45 -36.79
N ALA A 57 -14.32 -4.96 -36.67
CA ALA A 57 -15.37 -4.85 -37.69
C ALA A 57 -16.31 -3.64 -37.49
N THR A 58 -16.07 -2.77 -36.49
CA THR A 58 -16.98 -1.67 -36.13
C THR A 58 -16.56 -0.34 -36.77
N ASP A 59 -15.71 0.43 -36.08
CA ASP A 59 -15.28 1.78 -36.45
C ASP A 59 -13.79 1.95 -36.10
N GLU A 60 -13.07 2.74 -36.87
CA GLU A 60 -11.67 3.10 -36.64
C GLU A 60 -11.45 3.75 -35.27
N GLU A 61 -12.36 4.63 -34.83
CA GLU A 61 -12.25 5.30 -33.53
C GLU A 61 -12.36 4.29 -32.37
N VAL A 62 -13.33 3.36 -32.44
CA VAL A 62 -13.54 2.33 -31.41
C VAL A 62 -12.35 1.38 -31.36
N ARG A 63 -11.80 1.02 -32.52
CA ARG A 63 -10.60 0.18 -32.63
C ARG A 63 -9.40 0.82 -31.94
N GLU A 64 -9.18 2.12 -32.14
CA GLU A 64 -8.09 2.83 -31.47
C GLU A 64 -8.28 2.86 -29.95
N GLN A 65 -9.49 3.17 -29.48
CA GLN A 65 -9.81 3.19 -28.04
C GLN A 65 -9.55 1.84 -27.36
N VAL A 66 -9.92 0.74 -28.03
CA VAL A 66 -9.69 -0.63 -27.53
C VAL A 66 -8.21 -0.96 -27.50
N SER A 67 -7.45 -0.59 -28.55
CA SER A 67 -6.00 -0.81 -28.59
C SER A 67 -5.29 -0.09 -27.45
N GLN A 68 -5.62 1.19 -27.22
CA GLN A 68 -5.07 1.97 -26.12
C GLN A 68 -5.42 1.38 -24.75
N LEU A 69 -6.68 0.95 -24.57
CA LEU A 69 -7.16 0.30 -23.35
C LEU A 69 -6.40 -0.99 -23.07
N LEU A 70 -6.23 -1.86 -24.08
CA LEU A 70 -5.47 -3.10 -23.95
C LEU A 70 -4.01 -2.85 -23.61
N ALA A 71 -3.36 -1.89 -24.29
CA ALA A 71 -1.99 -1.53 -24.02
C ALA A 71 -1.80 -1.01 -22.59
N ALA A 72 -2.70 -0.15 -22.12
CA ALA A 72 -2.70 0.37 -20.76
C ALA A 72 -2.91 -0.74 -19.71
N LEU A 73 -3.88 -1.63 -19.93
CA LEU A 73 -4.15 -2.77 -19.06
C LEU A 73 -2.96 -3.71 -18.95
N LEU A 74 -2.38 -4.12 -20.09
CA LEU A 74 -1.23 -5.03 -20.10
C LEU A 74 0.00 -4.40 -19.43
N SER A 75 0.26 -3.11 -19.67
CA SER A 75 1.31 -2.36 -18.99
C SER A 75 1.09 -2.33 -17.47
N ARG A 76 -0.15 -2.06 -17.03
CA ARG A 76 -0.51 -2.06 -15.60
C ARG A 76 -0.36 -3.43 -14.96
N LEU A 77 -0.81 -4.50 -15.62
CA LEU A 77 -0.67 -5.87 -15.14
C LEU A 77 0.80 -6.29 -14.99
N ALA A 78 1.63 -5.98 -15.97
CA ALA A 78 3.07 -6.25 -15.92
C ALA A 78 3.77 -5.46 -14.80
N ALA A 79 3.36 -4.21 -14.57
CA ALA A 79 3.88 -3.41 -13.45
C ALA A 79 3.50 -4.02 -12.09
N LEU A 80 2.26 -4.50 -11.93
CA LEU A 80 1.80 -5.17 -10.71
C LEU A 80 2.58 -6.47 -10.45
N GLU A 81 2.82 -7.27 -11.49
CA GLU A 81 3.58 -8.52 -11.38
C GLU A 81 5.03 -8.26 -10.93
N LYS A 82 5.74 -7.33 -11.58
CA LYS A 82 7.09 -6.92 -11.17
C LYS A 82 7.14 -6.41 -9.73
N TYR A 83 6.12 -5.67 -9.30
CA TYR A 83 6.05 -5.17 -7.94
C TYR A 83 5.84 -6.29 -6.92
N GLU A 84 4.99 -7.27 -7.22
CA GLU A 84 4.78 -8.45 -6.38
C GLU A 84 6.04 -9.30 -6.24
N GLU A 85 6.80 -9.48 -7.33
CA GLU A 85 8.12 -10.12 -7.30
C GLU A 85 9.10 -9.36 -6.41
N PHE A 86 9.15 -8.03 -6.54
CA PHE A 86 9.96 -7.17 -5.67
C PHE A 86 9.57 -7.32 -4.19
N LEU A 87 8.28 -7.33 -3.87
CA LEU A 87 7.80 -7.56 -2.50
C LEU A 87 8.22 -8.92 -1.96
N HIS A 88 8.14 -9.97 -2.79
CA HIS A 88 8.55 -11.31 -2.41
C HIS A 88 10.04 -11.35 -2.07
N ARG A 89 10.89 -10.76 -2.91
CA ARG A 89 12.34 -10.66 -2.67
C ARG A 89 12.67 -9.94 -1.36
N VAL A 90 12.09 -8.77 -1.13
CA VAL A 90 12.32 -7.98 0.10
C VAL A 90 11.91 -8.77 1.35
N THR A 91 10.81 -9.53 1.27
CA THR A 91 10.33 -10.37 2.38
C THR A 91 11.31 -11.50 2.69
N THR A 92 11.77 -12.21 1.65
CA THR A 92 12.70 -13.34 1.77
C THR A 92 14.09 -12.90 2.25
N GLU A 93 14.60 -11.77 1.77
CA GLU A 93 15.88 -11.20 2.23
C GLU A 93 15.84 -10.79 3.71
N THR A 94 14.69 -10.29 4.19
CA THR A 94 14.52 -9.90 5.60
C THR A 94 14.52 -11.11 6.55
N SER A 95 14.14 -12.30 6.08
CA SER A 95 14.12 -13.53 6.89
C SER A 95 15.46 -14.27 7.02
N ILE A 96 16.44 -13.96 6.17
CA ILE A 96 17.71 -14.73 6.06
C ILE A 96 18.91 -13.97 6.64
N GLY A 97 18.84 -12.65 6.79
CA GLY A 97 19.98 -11.83 7.21
C GLY A 97 20.31 -11.92 8.71
N GLU A 98 21.55 -12.29 9.03
CA GLU A 98 22.18 -11.95 10.32
C GLU A 98 22.15 -10.43 10.53
N PRO A 99 22.11 -9.94 11.79
CA PRO A 99 22.18 -8.50 12.07
C PRO A 99 23.56 -7.97 11.67
N ILE A 100 23.70 -7.55 10.41
CA ILE A 100 24.84 -6.78 9.96
C ILE A 100 24.92 -5.55 10.86
N ALA A 101 26.13 -5.26 11.37
CA ALA A 101 26.43 -4.03 12.09
C ALA A 101 26.28 -2.82 11.14
N ALA A 102 25.05 -2.50 10.77
CA ALA A 102 24.73 -1.42 9.86
C ALA A 102 25.05 -0.09 10.55
N PRO A 103 25.69 0.85 9.83
CA PRO A 103 25.94 2.18 10.37
C PRO A 103 24.62 2.84 10.81
N SER A 104 24.71 3.74 11.80
CA SER A 104 23.55 4.52 12.26
C SER A 104 22.88 5.21 11.08
N VAL A 105 21.53 5.24 11.05
CA VAL A 105 20.77 5.95 10.00
C VAL A 105 21.22 7.39 9.83
N VAL A 106 21.58 8.04 10.94
CA VAL A 106 22.09 9.43 10.99
C VAL A 106 23.39 9.60 10.23
N THR A 107 24.19 8.53 10.09
CA THR A 107 25.43 8.55 9.31
C THR A 107 25.16 8.36 7.82
N ILE A 108 24.18 7.53 7.47
CA ILE A 108 23.82 7.23 6.08
C ILE A 108 23.10 8.42 5.45
N CYS A 109 22.16 9.03 6.19
CA CYS A 109 21.37 10.16 5.75
C CYS A 109 21.30 11.19 6.88
N PRO A 110 22.27 12.11 6.98
CA PRO A 110 22.32 13.07 8.07
C PRO A 110 21.25 14.15 7.98
N ASP A 111 20.73 14.44 6.79
CA ASP A 111 19.71 15.46 6.56
C ASP A 111 18.28 14.91 6.77
N PRO A 112 17.51 15.43 7.73
CA PRO A 112 16.15 14.96 8.01
C PRO A 112 15.15 15.18 6.86
N ALA A 113 15.31 16.25 6.08
CA ALA A 113 14.43 16.53 4.95
C ALA A 113 14.59 15.47 3.85
N THR A 114 15.84 15.17 3.48
CA THR A 114 16.17 14.09 2.53
C THR A 114 15.63 12.74 3.00
N MET A 115 15.71 12.43 4.30
CA MET A 115 15.12 11.21 4.86
C MET A 115 13.59 11.19 4.71
N ALA A 116 12.91 12.29 5.05
CA ALA A 116 11.46 12.40 4.89
C ALA A 116 11.01 12.25 3.43
N GLU A 117 11.73 12.87 2.49
CA GLU A 117 11.50 12.70 1.05
C GLU A 117 11.69 11.24 0.62
N THR A 118 12.78 10.60 1.06
CA THR A 118 13.08 9.20 0.74
C THR A 118 12.00 8.26 1.25
N LEU A 119 11.57 8.42 2.50
CA LEU A 119 10.47 7.65 3.08
C LEU A 119 9.17 7.86 2.28
N THR A 120 8.90 9.10 1.88
CA THR A 120 7.72 9.46 1.08
C THR A 120 7.75 8.83 -0.30
N LEU A 121 8.89 8.82 -0.99
CA LEU A 121 9.03 8.17 -2.30
C LEU A 121 8.78 6.66 -2.21
N ILE A 122 9.34 6.00 -1.20
CA ILE A 122 9.11 4.57 -0.96
C ILE A 122 7.62 4.33 -0.70
N GLU A 123 7.00 5.12 0.18
CA GLU A 123 5.60 4.95 0.54
C GLU A 123 4.65 5.23 -0.62
N LEU A 124 4.89 6.29 -1.41
CA LEU A 124 4.10 6.58 -2.60
C LEU A 124 4.18 5.45 -3.63
N GLN A 125 5.38 4.91 -3.86
CA GLN A 125 5.53 3.74 -4.73
C GLN A 125 4.66 2.59 -4.22
N ARG A 126 4.80 2.23 -2.94
CA ARG A 126 4.04 1.11 -2.35
C ARG A 126 2.53 1.35 -2.38
N PHE A 127 2.09 2.56 -2.04
CA PHE A 127 0.68 2.95 -2.02
C PHE A 127 0.06 2.91 -3.43
N SER A 128 0.81 3.27 -4.47
CA SER A 128 0.33 3.25 -5.87
C SER A 128 -0.01 1.85 -6.41
N PHE A 129 0.45 0.79 -5.72
CA PHE A 129 0.14 -0.59 -6.07
C PHE A 129 -1.01 -1.18 -5.25
N ILE A 130 -1.56 -0.46 -4.26
CA ILE A 130 -2.70 -0.95 -3.50
C ILE A 130 -3.98 -0.78 -4.34
N GLY A 131 -4.64 -1.89 -4.66
CA GLY A 131 -5.93 -1.89 -5.34
C GLY A 131 -7.06 -1.39 -4.44
N LYS A 132 -8.09 -0.77 -5.03
CA LYS A 132 -9.27 -0.29 -4.29
C LYS A 132 -10.03 -1.45 -3.64
N GLU A 133 -10.07 -2.57 -4.34
CA GLU A 133 -10.65 -3.84 -3.90
C GLU A 133 -9.95 -4.41 -2.66
N GLU A 134 -8.67 -4.13 -2.44
CA GLU A 134 -7.95 -4.59 -1.25
C GLU A 134 -8.52 -3.94 0.04
N PHE A 135 -8.90 -2.66 -0.05
CA PHE A 135 -9.54 -1.95 1.06
C PHE A 135 -10.93 -2.49 1.36
N VAL A 136 -11.77 -2.65 0.34
CA VAL A 136 -13.14 -3.17 0.49
C VAL A 136 -13.13 -4.56 1.12
N GLN A 137 -12.21 -5.41 0.69
CA GLN A 137 -12.10 -6.76 1.22
C GLN A 137 -11.61 -6.80 2.67
N THR A 138 -10.80 -5.82 3.08
CA THR A 138 -10.38 -5.72 4.49
C THR A 138 -11.57 -5.40 5.40
N LEU A 139 -12.51 -4.56 4.96
CA LEU A 139 -13.74 -4.28 5.69
C LEU A 139 -14.67 -5.50 5.74
N GLY A 140 -14.76 -6.27 4.65
CA GLY A 140 -15.59 -7.48 4.59
C GLY A 140 -15.08 -8.68 5.41
N LYS A 141 -13.86 -8.63 5.97
CA LYS A 141 -13.30 -9.70 6.81
C LYS A 141 -13.97 -9.79 8.19
N GLU A 142 -14.64 -8.74 8.67
CA GLU A 142 -15.29 -8.75 9.99
C GLU A 142 -16.54 -9.64 10.05
N ASP A 143 -17.27 -9.78 8.94
CA ASP A 143 -18.52 -10.54 8.86
C ASP A 143 -18.34 -12.06 8.66
N LEU A 144 -17.12 -12.54 8.36
CA LEU A 144 -16.85 -13.93 7.99
C LEU A 144 -16.24 -14.79 9.12
N LYS A 145 -16.23 -14.29 10.37
CA LYS A 145 -15.77 -15.07 11.54
C LYS A 145 -16.64 -16.32 11.82
N THR A 146 -17.77 -16.48 11.14
CA THR A 146 -18.57 -17.71 11.15
C THR A 146 -18.15 -18.68 10.03
N GLY A 147 -17.05 -19.39 10.24
CA GLY A 147 -16.94 -20.81 9.88
C GLY A 147 -16.88 -21.24 8.41
N VAL A 148 -16.68 -20.37 7.42
CA VAL A 148 -16.50 -20.81 6.02
C VAL A 148 -15.03 -20.70 5.60
N ARG A 149 -14.51 -21.85 5.16
CA ARG A 149 -13.16 -22.14 4.66
C ARG A 149 -12.39 -20.90 4.19
N HIS A 150 -11.23 -20.72 4.82
CA HIS A 150 -10.14 -19.85 4.38
C HIS A 150 -9.84 -20.16 2.89
N CYS A 151 -10.47 -19.44 1.97
CA CYS A 151 -10.20 -19.57 0.56
C CYS A 151 -8.87 -18.85 0.29
N ASP A 152 -7.88 -19.55 -0.26
CA ASP A 152 -6.62 -18.96 -0.73
C ASP A 152 -6.84 -17.78 -1.70
N CYS A 153 -8.03 -17.67 -2.29
CA CYS A 153 -8.46 -16.53 -3.08
C CYS A 153 -8.60 -15.21 -2.31
N VAL A 154 -8.88 -15.25 -1.00
CA VAL A 154 -8.97 -14.04 -0.14
C VAL A 154 -7.56 -13.57 0.24
N ASN A 155 -6.64 -14.51 0.50
CA ASN A 155 -5.26 -14.21 0.87
C ASN A 155 -4.43 -13.63 -0.31
N ARG A 156 -4.85 -13.90 -1.55
CA ARG A 156 -4.21 -13.32 -2.74
C ARG A 156 -4.55 -11.84 -2.96
N LYS A 157 -5.63 -11.33 -2.38
CA LYS A 157 -6.24 -10.06 -2.76
C LYS A 157 -6.03 -8.90 -1.77
N THR A 158 -5.23 -9.06 -0.71
CA THR A 158 -4.84 -7.96 0.19
C THR A 158 -3.33 -7.81 0.35
N LYS A 159 -2.54 -8.40 -0.55
CA LYS A 159 -1.08 -8.52 -0.40
C LYS A 159 -0.37 -7.17 -0.36
N ASN A 160 -0.74 -6.22 -1.21
CA ASN A 160 -0.04 -4.94 -1.27
C ASN A 160 -0.43 -4.07 -0.07
N LEU A 161 -1.71 -4.09 0.30
CA LEU A 161 -2.18 -3.42 1.52
C LEU A 161 -1.47 -3.95 2.76
N GLU A 162 -1.39 -5.27 2.92
CA GLU A 162 -0.65 -5.88 4.04
C GLU A 162 0.84 -5.54 4.00
N ALA A 163 1.47 -5.52 2.82
CA ALA A 163 2.86 -5.11 2.68
C ALA A 163 3.06 -3.63 3.08
N TYR A 164 2.09 -2.77 2.80
CA TYR A 164 2.10 -1.36 3.23
C TYR A 164 1.95 -1.22 4.75
N VAL A 165 1.07 -2.02 5.37
CA VAL A 165 0.95 -2.08 6.83
C VAL A 165 2.24 -2.61 7.48
N ARG A 166 2.84 -3.66 6.91
CA ARG A 166 4.14 -4.18 7.37
C ARG A 166 5.25 -3.15 7.24
N TRP A 167 5.21 -2.29 6.22
CA TRP A 167 6.15 -1.18 6.07
C TRP A 167 6.02 -0.18 7.22
N PHE A 168 4.80 0.25 7.57
CA PHE A 168 4.55 1.11 8.75
C PHE A 168 5.13 0.50 10.03
N GLN A 169 4.87 -0.78 10.27
CA GLN A 169 5.39 -1.50 11.44
C GLN A 169 6.92 -1.58 11.42
N ARG A 170 7.50 -1.89 10.25
CA ARG A 170 8.95 -1.94 10.08
C ARG A 170 9.61 -0.61 10.42
N LEU A 171 9.09 0.51 9.91
CA LEU A 171 9.61 1.83 10.23
C LEU A 171 9.47 2.14 11.73
N THR A 172 8.31 1.84 12.31
CA THR A 172 8.02 1.99 13.75
C THR A 172 9.06 1.26 14.62
N TYR A 173 9.33 -0.01 14.35
CA TYR A 173 10.33 -0.80 15.08
C TYR A 173 11.76 -0.40 14.75
N TYR A 174 12.03 0.04 13.51
CA TYR A 174 13.35 0.52 13.11
C TYR A 174 13.75 1.76 13.92
N VAL A 175 12.86 2.75 14.03
CA VAL A 175 13.07 3.96 14.84
C VAL A 175 13.40 3.58 16.30
N ALA A 176 12.59 2.71 16.90
CA ALA A 176 12.82 2.26 18.27
C ALA A 176 14.16 1.53 18.43
N SER A 177 14.51 0.67 17.46
CA SER A 177 15.77 -0.08 17.47
C SER A 177 16.99 0.81 17.31
N GLU A 178 16.94 1.81 16.42
CA GLU A 178 18.01 2.82 16.23
C GLU A 178 18.28 3.61 17.53
N ILE A 179 17.25 3.89 18.32
CA ILE A 179 17.38 4.57 19.61
C ILE A 179 17.93 3.60 20.67
N CYS A 180 17.38 2.39 20.76
CA CYS A 180 17.74 1.42 21.79
C CYS A 180 19.15 0.83 21.61
N LYS A 181 19.67 0.76 20.38
CA LYS A 181 21.05 0.30 20.11
C LYS A 181 22.12 1.29 20.59
N MET A 182 21.75 2.54 20.91
CA MET A 182 22.70 3.55 21.41
C MET A 182 22.99 3.37 22.90
N SER A 183 24.20 2.89 23.23
CA SER A 183 24.66 2.70 24.60
C SER A 183 24.85 4.01 25.38
N LYS A 184 25.40 5.04 24.73
CA LYS A 184 25.70 6.34 25.36
C LYS A 184 24.47 7.28 25.34
N LYS A 185 24.19 7.94 26.48
CA LYS A 185 23.08 8.90 26.62
C LYS A 185 23.10 9.96 25.51
N LYS A 186 24.25 10.60 25.28
CA LYS A 186 24.41 11.67 24.28
C LYS A 186 24.06 11.21 22.86
N SER A 187 24.56 10.04 22.46
CA SER A 187 24.26 9.47 21.13
C SER A 187 22.77 9.15 20.99
N ARG A 188 22.16 8.63 22.06
CA ARG A 188 20.72 8.33 22.06
C ARG A 188 19.85 9.58 21.95
N CYS A 189 20.20 10.67 22.66
CA CYS A 189 19.53 11.98 22.49
C CYS A 189 19.58 12.44 21.02
N ARG A 190 20.78 12.40 20.42
CA ARG A 190 20.99 12.80 19.01
C ARG A 190 20.12 12.01 18.02
N VAL A 191 20.01 10.70 18.21
CA VAL A 191 19.16 9.85 17.34
C VAL A 191 17.67 10.17 17.55
N CYS A 192 17.24 10.44 18.79
CA CYS A 192 15.86 10.86 19.06
C CYS A 192 15.54 12.21 18.40
N GLU A 193 16.41 13.22 18.56
CA GLU A 193 16.27 14.54 17.94
C GLU A 193 16.18 14.44 16.42
N TYR A 194 17.07 13.64 15.81
CA TYR A 194 17.04 13.38 14.38
C TYR A 194 15.67 12.85 13.92
N TRP A 195 15.15 11.79 14.54
CA TRP A 195 13.85 11.23 14.14
C TRP A 195 12.69 12.20 14.34
N ILE A 196 12.76 13.09 15.33
CA ILE A 196 11.74 14.14 15.52
C ILE A 196 11.83 15.20 14.43
N GLN A 197 13.03 15.56 13.99
CA GLN A 197 13.21 16.43 12.83
C GLN A 197 12.64 15.76 11.56
N VAL A 198 12.92 14.47 11.34
CA VAL A 198 12.34 13.71 10.21
C VAL A 198 10.81 13.73 10.30
N ALA A 199 10.23 13.50 11.47
CA ALA A 199 8.78 13.56 11.67
C ALA A 199 8.19 14.95 11.34
N LYS A 200 8.87 16.04 11.73
CA LYS A 200 8.46 17.40 11.36
C LYS A 200 8.48 17.60 9.84
N GLU A 201 9.52 17.13 9.17
CA GLU A 201 9.61 17.20 7.70
C GLU A 201 8.56 16.33 7.01
N CYS A 202 8.28 15.13 7.52
CA CYS A 202 7.17 14.29 7.05
C CYS A 202 5.83 15.05 7.15
N LEU A 203 5.58 15.82 8.22
CA LEU A 203 4.38 16.66 8.31
C LEU A 203 4.39 17.79 7.27
N ASN A 204 5.52 18.45 7.06
CA ASN A 204 5.64 19.56 6.09
C ASN A 204 5.26 19.11 4.67
N ILE A 205 5.69 17.91 4.28
CA ILE A 205 5.39 17.30 2.97
C ILE A 205 4.11 16.45 2.97
N ARG A 206 3.33 16.47 4.06
CA ARG A 206 2.06 15.72 4.23
C ARG A 206 2.18 14.20 4.13
N ASN A 207 3.35 13.65 4.46
CA ASN A 207 3.51 12.23 4.70
C ASN A 207 3.08 11.86 6.13
N PHE A 208 1.78 11.65 6.30
CA PHE A 208 1.21 11.26 7.59
C PHE A 208 1.56 9.83 8.01
N ASN A 209 1.80 8.92 7.06
CA ASN A 209 2.11 7.53 7.39
C ASN A 209 3.45 7.41 8.12
N SER A 210 4.52 7.96 7.53
CA SER A 210 5.84 8.00 8.18
C SER A 210 5.84 8.83 9.45
N LEU A 211 5.15 9.97 9.47
CA LEU A 211 4.97 10.77 10.68
C LEU A 211 4.43 9.92 11.84
N LEU A 212 3.31 9.24 11.61
CA LEU A 212 2.66 8.43 12.64
C LEU A 212 3.51 7.21 13.01
N ALA A 213 4.22 6.59 12.06
CA ALA A 213 5.13 5.47 12.34
C ALA A 213 6.29 5.89 13.25
N ILE A 214 6.89 7.06 12.99
CA ILE A 214 7.97 7.60 13.81
C ILE A 214 7.44 7.91 15.22
N LEU A 215 6.29 8.59 15.32
CA LEU A 215 5.67 8.89 16.62
C LEU A 215 5.31 7.62 17.40
N ALA A 216 4.84 6.57 16.72
CA ALA A 216 4.58 5.26 17.33
C ALA A 216 5.88 4.63 17.84
N GLY A 217 6.95 4.66 17.05
CA GLY A 217 8.28 4.15 17.42
C GLY A 217 8.85 4.83 18.66
N LEU A 218 8.69 6.16 18.77
CA LEU A 218 9.08 6.94 19.94
C LEU A 218 8.27 6.60 21.21
N ASN A 219 7.07 6.04 21.04
CA ASN A 219 6.17 5.68 22.14
C ASN A 219 6.22 4.20 22.54
N ILE A 220 7.02 3.36 21.87
CA ILE A 220 7.19 1.95 22.27
C ILE A 220 7.88 1.89 23.64
N LEU A 221 7.44 0.96 24.51
CA LEU A 221 7.88 0.84 25.91
C LEU A 221 9.40 0.97 26.16
N PRO A 222 10.30 0.34 25.38
CA PRO A 222 11.74 0.47 25.60
C PRO A 222 12.28 1.89 25.41
N VAL A 223 11.63 2.69 24.56
CA VAL A 223 11.96 4.10 24.29
C VAL A 223 11.25 5.01 25.29
N ALA A 224 9.94 4.83 25.48
CA ALA A 224 9.11 5.66 26.35
C ALA A 224 9.60 5.69 27.82
N ARG A 225 10.20 4.59 28.30
CA ARG A 225 10.79 4.53 29.66
C ARG A 225 12.07 5.35 29.84
N LEU A 226 12.68 5.86 28.76
CA LEU A 226 13.91 6.67 28.79
C LEU A 226 13.65 8.12 29.24
N LYS A 227 12.86 8.30 30.31
CA LYS A 227 12.34 9.57 30.82
C LYS A 227 13.40 10.63 31.14
N LYS A 228 14.68 10.28 31.35
CA LYS A 228 15.80 11.23 31.58
C LYS A 228 16.48 11.73 30.30
N THR A 229 16.21 11.09 29.17
CA THR A 229 16.73 11.43 27.83
C THR A 229 15.65 12.07 26.97
N VAL A 230 14.41 11.61 27.14
CA VAL A 230 13.31 11.94 26.25
C VAL A 230 12.44 13.08 26.78
N ARG A 231 12.42 13.39 28.10
CA ARG A 231 11.53 14.43 28.67
C ARG A 231 11.71 15.83 28.08
N GLU A 232 12.93 16.28 27.82
CA GLU A 232 13.18 17.62 27.24
C GLU A 232 12.68 17.69 25.79
N ILE A 233 12.67 16.56 25.09
CA ILE A 233 12.41 16.45 23.66
C ILE A 233 10.94 16.05 23.37
N MET A 234 10.32 15.24 24.25
CA MET A 234 8.92 14.80 24.15
C MET A 234 7.92 15.92 24.39
N ILE A 235 8.29 16.99 25.09
CA ILE A 235 7.41 18.14 25.33
C ILE A 235 7.05 18.80 23.99
N ASP A 236 8.00 18.91 23.05
CA ASP A 236 7.73 19.41 21.70
C ASP A 236 6.81 18.48 20.89
N VAL A 237 6.94 17.17 21.08
CA VAL A 237 6.11 16.14 20.40
C VAL A 237 4.69 16.08 20.97
N ILE A 238 4.52 16.33 22.28
CA ILE A 238 3.21 16.38 22.95
C ILE A 238 2.46 17.66 22.54
N ASN A 239 3.16 18.80 22.48
CA ASN A 239 2.58 20.04 21.97
C ASN A 239 2.21 19.95 20.48
N PHE A 240 2.96 19.16 19.70
CA PHE A 240 2.67 18.86 18.30
C PHE A 240 1.36 18.05 18.09
N LYS A 241 1.01 17.12 19.01
CA LYS A 241 -0.28 16.43 18.99
C LYS A 241 -1.47 17.36 19.25
N SER A 242 -1.29 18.36 20.12
CA SER A 242 -2.35 19.30 20.50
C SER A 242 -2.57 20.45 19.50
N CYS A 243 -1.56 20.80 18.69
CA CYS A 243 -1.63 22.03 17.87
C CYS A 243 -2.25 21.83 16.46
N ARG A 244 -2.54 20.58 16.02
CA ARG A 244 -3.04 20.33 14.65
C ARG A 244 -4.13 19.27 14.49
N ILE A 245 -4.36 18.39 15.48
CA ILE A 245 -5.46 17.40 15.40
C ILE A 245 -6.80 18.04 15.82
N ASP A 246 -6.76 19.14 16.58
CA ASP A 246 -7.95 19.84 17.05
C ASP A 246 -8.67 20.67 15.96
N SER A 247 -8.13 20.78 14.74
CA SER A 247 -8.80 21.55 13.68
C SER A 247 -9.65 20.72 12.71
N ASP A 248 -9.49 19.40 12.61
CA ASP A 248 -10.31 18.56 11.72
C ASP A 248 -10.37 17.10 12.24
N ASN A 249 -11.55 16.68 12.71
CA ASN A 249 -11.95 15.30 13.07
C ASN A 249 -11.32 14.65 14.31
N ALA A 250 -11.93 14.92 15.48
CA ALA A 250 -11.68 14.25 16.76
C ALA A 250 -12.06 12.74 16.82
N GLU A 251 -12.54 12.13 15.73
CA GLU A 251 -12.98 10.71 15.74
C GLU A 251 -11.92 9.70 15.26
N ALA A 252 -10.83 10.14 14.62
CA ALA A 252 -9.88 9.21 14.00
C ALA A 252 -8.76 8.68 14.93
N VAL A 253 -8.61 9.24 16.15
CA VAL A 253 -7.48 8.90 17.04
C VAL A 253 -7.85 7.86 18.11
N ASN A 254 -9.10 7.37 18.13
CA ASN A 254 -9.48 6.25 19.00
C ASN A 254 -9.14 4.88 18.38
N VAL A 255 -7.98 4.77 17.72
CA VAL A 255 -7.32 3.48 17.55
C VAL A 255 -6.79 3.11 18.92
N LYS A 256 -7.66 2.42 19.68
CA LYS A 256 -7.29 1.76 20.94
C LYS A 256 -5.90 1.17 20.77
N THR A 257 -5.00 1.65 21.62
CA THR A 257 -3.64 1.20 21.75
C THR A 257 -3.67 -0.25 22.21
N THR A 258 -3.83 -1.16 21.24
CA THR A 258 -3.61 -2.60 21.40
C THR A 258 -2.55 -2.99 20.38
N PHE A 259 -1.30 -2.66 20.71
CA PHE A 259 -0.11 -3.33 20.21
C PHE A 259 0.78 -3.62 21.42
#